data_AF-A0A7X6SQT4-F1
#
_entry.id   AF-A0A7X6SQT4-F1
#
_cell.length_a   1.000
_cell.length_b   1.000
_cell.length_c   1.000
_cell.angle_alpha   90.00
_cell.angle_beta   90.00
_cell.angle_gamma   90.00
#
_symmetry.space_group_name_H-M   'P 1'
#
loop_
_entity.id
_entity.type
_entity.pdbx_description
1 polymer ?
#
loop_
_entity_poly.entity_id
_entity_poly.type
_entity_poly.pdbx_seq_one_letter_code
_entity_poly.pdbx_strand_id
1 'polypeptide(L)'
;MNENQFIRLGRVVEKYRMAWLEECVPWFYTERWKVLKEAIETPVCTGEDIYMLGGMLGGFKPLLDAQCVDIIHPDLVSAGGILETRKIGDYAEEIGIPMAMHHNSSLNCLLVNVSMQGLLY
;
A
#
# COMPACT_ATOMS: atom_id res chain seq x y z
N MET A 1 2.51 17.99 -4.25
CA MET A 1 2.56 18.37 -2.81
C MET A 1 3.79 17.72 -2.19
N ASN A 2 4.37 18.28 -1.13
CA ASN A 2 5.46 17.67 -0.38
C ASN A 2 4.99 17.13 0.98
N GLU A 3 5.85 16.37 1.67
CA GLU A 3 5.55 15.72 2.95
C GLU A 3 4.99 16.69 3.99
N ASN A 4 5.51 17.92 4.07
CA ASN A 4 5.05 18.94 5.02
C ASN A 4 3.61 19.40 4.76
N GLN A 5 3.15 19.38 3.50
CA GLN A 5 1.76 19.69 3.17
C GLN A 5 0.83 18.59 3.64
N PHE A 6 1.22 17.32 3.47
CA PHE A 6 0.44 16.18 3.95
C PHE A 6 0.44 16.05 5.47
N ILE A 7 1.53 16.38 6.17
CA ILE A 7 1.53 16.46 7.63
C ILE A 7 0.50 17.48 8.14
N ARG A 8 0.45 18.67 7.50
CA ARG A 8 -0.57 19.67 7.86
C ARG A 8 -1.99 19.19 7.56
N LEU A 9 -2.19 18.49 6.44
CA LEU A 9 -3.48 17.92 6.08
C LEU A 9 -3.90 16.84 7.09
N GLY A 10 -3.01 15.90 7.42
CA GLY A 10 -3.24 14.84 8.40
C GLY A 10 -3.73 15.39 9.73
N ARG A 11 -3.02 16.36 10.29
CA ARG A 11 -3.42 17.03 11.54
C ARG A 11 -4.80 17.68 11.50
N VAL A 12 -5.21 18.20 10.33
CA VAL A 12 -6.54 18.80 10.16
C VAL A 12 -7.64 17.73 10.14
N VAL A 13 -7.34 16.55 9.57
CA VAL A 13 -8.32 15.48 9.38
C VAL A 13 -8.36 14.45 10.50
N GLU A 14 -7.40 14.45 11.44
CA GLU A 14 -7.32 13.51 12.58
C GLU A 14 -8.64 13.38 13.36
N LYS A 15 -9.34 14.52 13.59
CA LYS A 15 -10.64 14.52 14.28
C LYS A 15 -11.73 13.68 13.60
N TYR A 16 -11.58 13.39 12.30
CA TYR A 16 -12.53 12.60 11.53
C TYR A 16 -12.22 11.11 11.57
N ARG A 17 -11.06 10.71 12.13
CA ARG A 17 -10.62 9.31 12.20
C ARG A 17 -10.72 8.62 10.84
N MET A 18 -10.09 9.25 9.85
CA MET A 18 -10.00 8.71 8.49
C MET A 18 -9.35 7.33 8.51
N ALA A 19 -9.78 6.44 7.61
CA ALA A 19 -9.21 5.10 7.51
C ALA A 19 -7.72 5.15 7.14
N TRP A 20 -7.35 5.98 6.17
CA TRP A 20 -5.96 6.34 5.86
C TRP A 20 -5.86 7.62 5.01
N LEU A 21 -4.64 8.12 4.86
CA LEU A 21 -4.22 9.04 3.80
C LEU A 21 -3.42 8.28 2.74
N GLU A 22 -3.81 8.44 1.49
CA GLU A 22 -3.34 7.65 0.36
C GLU A 22 -2.35 8.45 -0.51
N GLU A 23 -1.31 7.78 -1.02
CA GLU A 23 -0.38 8.30 -2.04
C GLU A 23 0.17 9.71 -1.72
N CYS A 24 0.54 9.94 -0.46
CA CYS A 24 0.99 11.24 0.02
C CYS A 24 2.33 11.69 -0.59
N VAL A 25 3.24 10.74 -0.82
CA VAL A 25 4.53 10.99 -1.47
C VAL A 25 4.85 9.79 -2.36
N PRO A 26 5.71 9.94 -3.39
CA PRO A 26 6.10 8.80 -4.20
C PRO A 26 6.61 7.63 -3.35
N TRP A 27 6.10 6.42 -3.63
CA TRP A 27 6.33 5.21 -2.85
C TRP A 27 7.81 4.84 -2.66
N PHE A 28 8.68 5.20 -3.61
CA PHE A 28 10.11 4.91 -3.54
C PHE A 28 10.88 5.80 -2.54
N TYR A 29 10.23 6.82 -1.94
CA TYR A 29 10.83 7.65 -0.88
C TYR A 29 10.52 7.12 0.53
N THR A 30 11.02 5.93 0.86
CA THR A 30 10.83 5.24 2.15
C THR A 30 11.05 6.15 3.37
N GLU A 31 12.12 6.95 3.37
CA GLU A 31 12.42 7.86 4.49
C GLU A 31 11.35 8.96 4.66
N ARG A 32 10.75 9.44 3.56
CA ARG A 32 9.68 10.44 3.64
C ARG A 32 8.38 9.84 4.15
N TRP A 33 8.08 8.59 3.78
CA TRP A 33 6.96 7.84 4.33
C TRP A 33 7.12 7.65 5.84
N LYS A 34 8.33 7.31 6.30
CA LYS A 34 8.62 7.17 7.72
C LYS A 34 8.38 8.47 8.49
N VAL A 35 8.90 9.57 7.98
CA VAL A 35 8.66 10.91 8.56
C VAL A 35 7.17 11.24 8.59
N LEU A 36 6.42 10.91 7.54
CA LEU A 36 4.98 11.16 7.48
C LEU A 36 4.22 10.34 8.52
N LYS A 37 4.44 9.02 8.55
CA LYS A 37 3.83 8.08 9.50
C LYS A 37 4.09 8.47 10.96
N GLU A 38 5.30 8.91 11.27
CA GLU A 38 5.67 9.34 12.64
C GLU A 38 5.07 10.70 13.03
N ALA A 39 4.64 11.52 12.06
CA ALA A 39 4.24 12.91 12.30
C ALA A 39 2.72 13.12 12.49
N ILE A 40 1.89 12.14 12.15
CA ILE A 40 0.41 12.21 12.20
C ILE A 40 -0.18 10.92 12.78
N GLU A 41 -1.35 11.00 13.41
CA GLU A 41 -2.06 9.82 13.93
C GLU A 41 -2.92 9.11 12.87
N THR A 42 -3.26 9.82 11.79
CA THR A 42 -4.04 9.23 10.69
C THR A 42 -3.18 8.22 9.93
N PRO A 43 -3.64 6.96 9.74
CA PRO A 43 -2.85 5.96 9.04
C PRO A 43 -2.46 6.37 7.63
N VAL A 44 -1.35 5.86 7.12
CA VAL A 44 -0.85 6.19 5.78
C VAL A 44 -0.75 4.94 4.89
N CYS A 45 -1.13 5.08 3.62
CA CYS A 45 -1.22 3.97 2.66
C CYS A 45 -0.63 4.30 1.29
N THR A 46 0.02 3.31 0.66
CA THR A 46 0.51 3.34 -0.73
C THR A 46 0.71 1.93 -1.28
N GLY A 47 0.88 1.78 -2.59
CA GLY A 47 1.06 0.47 -3.22
C GLY A 47 0.42 0.27 -4.60
N GLU A 48 -0.42 1.18 -5.07
CA GLU A 48 -1.19 0.97 -6.30
C GLU A 48 -0.31 0.86 -7.56
N ASP A 49 0.85 1.51 -7.54
CA ASP A 49 1.79 1.60 -8.67
C ASP A 49 3.14 0.93 -8.37
N ILE A 50 3.15 -0.10 -7.50
CA ILE A 50 4.37 -0.83 -7.11
C ILE A 50 4.38 -2.22 -7.74
N TYR A 51 5.46 -2.53 -8.47
CA TYR A 51 5.66 -3.83 -9.11
C TYR A 51 6.52 -4.77 -8.24
N MET A 52 5.99 -5.97 -7.97
CA MET A 52 6.63 -7.06 -7.23
C MET A 52 6.92 -6.79 -5.74
N LEU A 53 7.01 -7.87 -4.96
CA LEU A 53 7.45 -7.78 -3.56
C LEU A 53 8.86 -7.19 -3.46
N GLY A 54 9.77 -7.65 -4.31
CA GLY A 54 11.14 -7.13 -4.39
C GLY A 54 11.84 -7.54 -5.67
N GLY A 55 12.99 -6.94 -5.94
CA GLY A 55 13.77 -7.19 -7.15
C GLY A 55 14.80 -6.10 -7.42
N MET A 56 15.38 -6.11 -8.62
CA MET A 56 16.42 -5.16 -9.03
C MET A 56 15.93 -3.71 -9.09
N LEU A 57 14.61 -3.50 -9.28
CA LEU A 57 13.98 -2.18 -9.39
C LEU A 57 13.38 -1.67 -8.07
N GLY A 58 13.54 -2.40 -6.96
CA GLY A 58 12.80 -2.16 -5.72
C GLY A 58 11.53 -3.01 -5.65
N GLY A 59 10.50 -2.50 -4.99
CA GLY A 59 9.22 -3.18 -4.77
C GLY A 59 8.58 -2.76 -3.44
N PHE A 60 7.69 -3.60 -2.90
CA PHE A 60 7.10 -3.39 -1.58
C PHE A 60 8.11 -3.57 -0.43
N LYS A 61 9.13 -4.40 -0.62
CA LYS A 61 10.04 -4.84 0.45
C LYS A 61 10.73 -3.68 1.19
N PRO A 62 11.27 -2.62 0.54
CA PRO A 62 11.84 -1.49 1.28
C PRO A 62 10.82 -0.75 2.17
N LEU A 63 9.57 -0.61 1.74
CA LEU A 63 8.52 0.05 2.52
C LEU A 63 8.12 -0.80 3.74
N LEU A 64 7.96 -2.10 3.50
CA LEU A 64 7.56 -3.10 4.48
C LEU A 64 8.66 -3.35 5.53
N ASP A 65 9.91 -3.53 5.09
CA ASP A 65 11.08 -3.73 5.98
C ASP A 65 11.32 -2.51 6.87
N ALA A 66 11.10 -1.30 6.36
CA ALA A 66 11.21 -0.06 7.13
C ALA A 66 9.96 0.23 7.98
N GLN A 67 8.89 -0.54 7.83
CA GLN A 67 7.58 -0.33 8.46
C GLN A 67 7.08 1.12 8.35
N CYS A 68 7.37 1.77 7.23
CA CYS A 68 7.14 3.21 7.04
C CYS A 68 5.73 3.56 6.54
N VAL A 69 4.88 2.55 6.37
CA VAL A 69 3.47 2.66 6.00
C VAL A 69 2.63 1.89 7.02
N ASP A 70 1.35 2.22 7.14
CA ASP A 70 0.42 1.49 8.03
C ASP A 70 -0.36 0.42 7.28
N ILE A 71 -0.64 0.67 6.00
CA ILE A 71 -1.39 -0.22 5.12
C ILE A 71 -0.70 -0.22 3.76
N ILE A 72 -0.61 -1.37 3.11
CA ILE A 72 -0.27 -1.43 1.68
C ILE A 72 -1.51 -1.70 0.83
N HIS A 73 -1.55 -1.12 -0.37
CA HIS A 73 -2.64 -1.40 -1.31
C HIS A 73 -2.19 -1.83 -2.71
N PRO A 74 -1.67 -3.06 -2.89
CA PRO A 74 -1.29 -3.51 -4.22
C PRO A 74 -2.48 -3.52 -5.18
N ASP A 75 -2.28 -2.99 -6.38
CA ASP A 75 -3.16 -3.25 -7.51
C ASP A 75 -2.70 -4.51 -8.22
N LEU A 76 -3.61 -5.42 -8.49
CA LEU A 76 -3.27 -6.70 -9.11
C LEU A 76 -2.54 -6.56 -10.46
N VAL A 77 -2.91 -5.57 -11.27
CA VAL A 77 -2.37 -5.35 -12.61
C VAL A 77 -0.94 -4.81 -12.52
N SER A 78 -0.66 -3.92 -11.57
CA SER A 78 0.65 -3.31 -11.39
C SER A 78 1.59 -4.15 -10.51
N ALA A 79 1.06 -4.93 -9.57
CA ALA A 79 1.82 -5.70 -8.58
C ALA A 79 2.53 -6.92 -9.17
N GLY A 80 2.22 -7.31 -10.41
CA GLY A 80 2.77 -8.51 -11.06
C GLY A 80 1.81 -9.69 -11.11
N GLY A 81 0.51 -9.45 -10.99
CA GLY A 81 -0.54 -10.45 -11.08
C GLY A 81 -0.83 -11.20 -9.77
N ILE A 82 -1.70 -12.21 -9.85
CA ILE A 82 -2.26 -12.91 -8.68
C ILE A 82 -1.18 -13.51 -7.79
N LEU A 83 -0.24 -14.26 -8.38
CA LEU A 83 0.79 -14.96 -7.61
C LEU A 83 1.72 -14.00 -6.90
N GLU A 84 2.06 -12.89 -7.54
CA GLU A 84 2.94 -11.91 -6.93
C GLU A 84 2.23 -11.07 -5.87
N THR A 85 0.98 -10.69 -6.12
CA THR A 85 0.11 -10.00 -5.15
C THR A 85 -0.07 -10.85 -3.90
N ARG A 86 -0.23 -12.17 -4.06
CA ARG A 86 -0.28 -13.10 -2.92
C ARG A 86 1.00 -13.07 -2.10
N LYS A 87 2.18 -13.16 -2.74
CA LYS A 87 3.46 -13.10 -2.01
C LYS A 87 3.63 -11.78 -1.26
N ILE A 88 3.19 -10.67 -1.84
CA ILE A 88 3.18 -9.36 -1.19
C ILE A 88 2.32 -9.41 0.07
N GLY A 89 1.10 -9.96 -0.04
CA GLY A 89 0.20 -10.15 1.10
C GLY A 89 0.77 -11.05 2.18
N ASP A 90 1.30 -12.23 1.81
CA ASP A 90 1.92 -13.18 2.73
C ASP A 90 3.07 -12.52 3.50
N TYR A 91 3.93 -11.75 2.82
CA TYR A 91 5.03 -11.03 3.47
C TYR A 91 4.56 -9.88 4.37
N ALA A 92 3.54 -9.14 3.96
CA ALA A 92 2.97 -8.07 4.76
C ALA A 92 2.31 -8.62 6.05
N GLU A 93 1.63 -9.77 5.96
CA GLU A 93 1.06 -10.49 7.10
C GLU A 93 2.14 -10.91 8.10
N GLU A 94 3.26 -11.48 7.64
CA GLU A 94 4.39 -11.91 8.49
C GLU A 94 4.93 -10.76 9.38
N ILE A 95 4.92 -9.53 8.88
CA ILE A 95 5.40 -8.34 9.60
C ILE A 95 4.30 -7.52 10.26
N GLY A 96 3.05 -7.98 10.18
CA GLY A 96 1.89 -7.34 10.82
C GLY A 96 1.39 -6.07 10.12
N ILE A 97 1.65 -5.89 8.83
CA ILE A 97 1.12 -4.77 8.04
C ILE A 97 -0.10 -5.25 7.25
N PRO A 98 -1.30 -4.67 7.49
CA PRO A 98 -2.49 -5.02 6.73
C PRO A 98 -2.40 -4.64 5.25
N MET A 99 -3.10 -5.42 4.42
CA MET A 99 -3.22 -5.20 2.98
C MET A 99 -4.66 -4.89 2.60
N ALA A 100 -4.88 -3.78 1.89
CA ALA A 100 -6.13 -3.48 1.20
C ALA A 100 -5.93 -3.72 -0.30
N MET A 101 -6.93 -4.22 -1.04
CA MET A 101 -6.76 -4.34 -2.49
C MET A 101 -7.06 -3.00 -3.15
N HIS A 102 -6.10 -2.43 -3.89
CA HIS A 102 -6.41 -1.35 -4.80
C HIS A 102 -7.23 -1.91 -5.96
N HIS A 103 -8.28 -1.19 -6.36
CA HIS A 103 -9.19 -1.65 -7.40
C HIS A 103 -9.30 -0.60 -8.51
N ASN A 104 -8.44 -0.71 -9.52
CA ASN A 104 -8.74 -0.08 -10.79
C ASN A 104 -9.81 -0.92 -11.52
N SER A 105 -11.01 -0.35 -11.69
CA SER A 105 -12.24 -0.96 -12.26
C SER A 105 -12.16 -1.45 -13.73
N SER A 106 -10.98 -1.85 -14.17
CA SER A 106 -10.74 -2.51 -15.45
C SER A 106 -11.25 -3.96 -15.46
N LEU A 107 -11.67 -4.44 -16.64
CA LEU A 107 -12.20 -5.80 -16.86
C LEU A 107 -11.32 -6.91 -16.29
N ASN A 108 -10.00 -6.66 -16.22
CA ASN A 108 -9.00 -7.58 -15.69
C ASN A 108 -9.15 -7.80 -14.18
N CYS A 109 -9.52 -6.77 -13.42
CA CYS A 109 -9.74 -6.89 -11.97
C CYS A 109 -11.00 -7.69 -11.63
N LEU A 110 -12.06 -7.63 -12.47
CA LEU A 110 -13.29 -8.41 -12.27
C LEU A 110 -13.04 -9.92 -12.48
N LEU A 111 -12.34 -10.29 -13.56
CA LEU A 111 -12.03 -11.69 -13.86
C LEU A 111 -11.19 -12.35 -12.77
N VAL A 112 -10.30 -11.58 -12.16
CA VAL A 112 -9.41 -12.10 -11.11
C VAL A 112 -10.15 -12.28 -9.79
N ASN A 113 -11.08 -11.40 -9.43
CA ASN A 113 -11.87 -11.54 -8.21
C ASN A 113 -12.68 -12.86 -8.19
N VAL A 114 -13.20 -13.28 -9.36
CA VAL A 114 -13.87 -14.58 -9.53
C VAL A 114 -12.90 -15.75 -9.34
N SER A 115 -11.66 -15.63 -9.83
CA SER A 115 -10.65 -16.70 -9.67
C SER A 115 -10.18 -16.87 -8.22
N MET A 116 -10.15 -15.80 -7.43
CA MET A 116 -9.79 -15.85 -6.01
C MET A 116 -10.91 -16.46 -5.14
N GLN A 117 -12.18 -16.25 -5.49
CA GLN A 117 -13.30 -16.94 -4.84
C GLN A 117 -13.37 -18.44 -5.18
N GLY A 118 -12.89 -18.86 -6.36
CA GLY A 118 -12.81 -20.27 -6.75
C GLY A 118 -11.71 -21.09 -6.05
N LEU A 119 -10.75 -20.43 -5.39
CA LEU A 119 -9.66 -21.08 -4.65
C LEU A 119 -9.91 -21.17 -3.13
N LEU A 120 -11.09 -20.73 -2.67
CA LEU A 120 -11.51 -20.78 -1.27
C LEU A 120 -12.59 -21.85 -1.00
N TYR A 121 -12.68 -22.88 -1.86
CA TYR A 121 -13.45 -24.10 -1.65
C TYR A 121 -12.61 -25.35 -1.90
#